data_AF-A0A934DGL0-F1
#
_entry.id   AF-A0A934DGL0-F1
#
_cell.length_a   1.000
_cell.length_b   1.000
_cell.length_c   1.000
_cell.angle_alpha   90.00
_cell.angle_beta   90.00
_cell.angle_gamma   90.00
#
_symmetry.space_group_name_H-M   'P 1'
#
loop_
_entity.id
_entity.type
_entity.pdbx_description
1 polymer ?
#
loop_
_entity_poly.entity_id
_entity_poly.type
_entity_poly.pdbx_seq_one_letter_code
_entity_poly.pdbx_strand_id
1 'polypeptide(L)'
;MLMGDGLIYPSYIAGFPQEPTATVIVKQDERSLLSYRPSRAIWRELAAVVVKRGAEGTGGPLSLRAIQDGEGFDLVVAALARDKATIVDTIESVFKIPTRLSTPDGAINYESEVKNAEKLASRIGWAIEDYRIEVDGGWEGRLKGAGPSKGQLKAKLHSIATIHYWTTVEKYLQLLFSHIDAIGTDNAIPTRDVWRKMLFAAACDAYRVACGQETSRQIKAFAKGWQKLTSTKDEPEDTNETKEEVV
;
A
#
# COMPACT_ATOMS: atom_id res chain seq x y z
N MET A 1 -33.95 -23.69 11.02
CA MET A 1 -32.51 -23.39 11.13
C MET A 1 -32.25 -23.03 12.59
N LEU A 2 -31.35 -23.75 13.27
CA LEU A 2 -31.25 -23.83 14.74
C LEU A 2 -30.14 -22.93 15.33
N MET A 3 -29.81 -21.84 14.65
CA MET A 3 -28.98 -20.76 15.18
C MET A 3 -29.70 -19.46 14.83
N GLY A 4 -30.23 -18.77 15.84
CA GLY A 4 -30.86 -17.46 15.68
C GLY A 4 -29.82 -16.37 15.41
N ASP A 5 -30.28 -15.14 15.20
CA ASP A 5 -29.39 -14.00 15.02
C ASP A 5 -28.52 -13.81 16.27
N GLY A 6 -27.19 -13.81 16.08
CA GLY A 6 -26.23 -13.55 17.15
C GLY A 6 -26.33 -12.11 17.67
N LEU A 7 -25.71 -11.85 18.83
CA LEU A 7 -25.61 -10.49 19.36
C LEU A 7 -24.85 -9.59 18.38
N ILE A 8 -25.39 -8.39 18.12
CA ILE A 8 -24.71 -7.38 17.32
C ILE A 8 -23.69 -6.67 18.23
N TYR A 9 -22.41 -6.82 17.90
CA TYR A 9 -21.32 -6.12 18.58
C TYR A 9 -21.07 -4.76 17.91
N PRO A 10 -21.35 -3.64 18.59
CA PRO A 10 -21.08 -2.32 18.03
C PRO A 10 -19.59 -2.01 18.05
N SER A 11 -19.09 -1.29 17.04
CA SER A 11 -17.68 -0.90 16.98
C SER A 11 -17.34 0.31 17.87
N TYR A 12 -18.22 1.32 17.91
CA TYR A 12 -18.04 2.54 18.72
C TYR A 12 -19.38 3.00 19.28
N ILE A 13 -19.71 2.58 20.52
CA ILE A 13 -20.85 3.08 21.29
C ILE A 13 -20.37 3.40 22.71
N ALA A 14 -20.89 4.49 23.30
CA ALA A 14 -20.57 4.88 24.67
C ALA A 14 -20.85 3.74 25.66
N GLY A 15 -19.88 3.45 26.55
CA GLY A 15 -19.99 2.36 27.52
C GLY A 15 -19.69 0.97 26.98
N PHE A 16 -19.40 0.81 25.68
CA PHE A 16 -18.99 -0.47 25.10
C PHE A 16 -17.46 -0.50 24.89
N PRO A 17 -16.72 -1.48 25.46
CA PRO A 17 -15.29 -1.58 25.25
C PRO A 17 -15.00 -1.90 23.77
N GLN A 18 -14.02 -1.20 23.20
CA GLN A 18 -13.58 -1.47 21.84
C GLN A 18 -12.89 -2.83 21.77
N GLU A 19 -12.97 -3.45 20.60
CA GLU A 19 -12.24 -4.68 20.34
C GLU A 19 -10.71 -4.38 20.49
N PRO A 20 -9.96 -5.16 21.31
CA PRO A 20 -8.58 -4.85 21.67
C PRO A 20 -7.52 -5.24 20.62
N THR A 21 -7.84 -6.10 19.67
CA THR A 21 -6.97 -6.57 18.57
C THR A 21 -7.13 -5.79 17.26
N ALA A 22 -8.12 -4.90 17.15
CA ALA A 22 -8.40 -4.13 15.95
C ALA A 22 -7.67 -2.78 15.92
N THR A 23 -7.33 -2.29 14.72
CA THR A 23 -6.74 -0.96 14.53
C THR A 23 -7.84 0.11 14.42
N VAL A 24 -7.68 1.23 15.11
CA VAL A 24 -8.61 2.36 15.17
C VAL A 24 -8.07 3.52 14.34
N ILE A 25 -8.86 3.98 13.38
CA ILE A 25 -8.56 5.13 12.53
C ILE A 25 -9.64 6.20 12.66
N VAL A 26 -9.31 7.45 12.35
CA VAL A 26 -10.28 8.53 12.18
C VAL A 26 -10.53 8.73 10.70
N LYS A 27 -11.80 8.74 10.31
CA LYS A 27 -12.25 8.98 8.93
C LYS A 27 -13.41 9.97 8.99
N GLN A 28 -13.27 11.11 8.31
CA GLN A 28 -14.30 12.17 8.30
C GLN A 28 -14.75 12.55 9.72
N ASP A 29 -13.78 12.76 10.61
CA ASP A 29 -13.96 13.09 12.04
C ASP A 29 -14.68 12.03 12.90
N GLU A 30 -14.97 10.85 12.32
CA GLU A 30 -15.53 9.71 13.04
C GLU A 30 -14.51 8.59 13.24
N ARG A 31 -14.54 7.94 14.41
CA ARG A 31 -13.72 6.76 14.67
C ARG A 31 -14.29 5.56 13.92
N SER A 32 -13.42 4.83 13.24
CA SER A 32 -13.76 3.61 12.51
C SER A 32 -12.66 2.55 12.70
N LEU A 33 -12.98 1.28 12.43
CA LEU A 33 -11.98 0.22 12.43
C LEU A 33 -11.30 0.18 11.06
N LEU A 34 -9.98 -0.04 11.04
CA LEU A 34 -9.26 -0.27 9.80
C LEU A 34 -9.85 -1.49 9.11
N SER A 35 -10.39 -1.29 7.90
CA SER A 35 -11.11 -2.32 7.16
C SER A 35 -10.18 -3.03 6.18
N TYR A 36 -10.28 -4.35 6.11
CA TYR A 36 -9.54 -5.13 5.14
C TYR A 36 -10.04 -4.93 3.71
N ARG A 37 -9.09 -4.75 2.78
CA ARG A 37 -9.35 -4.59 1.35
C ARG A 37 -8.58 -5.66 0.58
N PRO A 38 -9.25 -6.66 -0.02
CA PRO A 38 -8.58 -7.74 -0.75
C PRO A 38 -7.64 -7.29 -1.88
N SER A 39 -7.91 -6.12 -2.46
CA SER A 39 -7.06 -5.54 -3.52
C SER A 39 -5.79 -4.85 -3.01
N ARG A 40 -5.56 -4.82 -1.68
CA ARG A 40 -4.42 -4.17 -1.05
C ARG A 40 -3.74 -5.12 -0.07
N ALA A 41 -2.51 -5.50 -0.37
CA ALA A 41 -1.69 -6.33 0.52
C ALA A 41 -1.51 -5.66 1.89
N ILE A 42 -1.63 -6.44 2.97
CA ILE A 42 -1.62 -5.94 4.36
C ILE A 42 -0.35 -5.17 4.70
N TRP A 43 0.81 -5.58 4.14
CA TRP A 43 2.08 -4.90 4.43
C TRP A 43 2.03 -3.41 4.09
N ARG A 44 1.22 -3.00 3.11
CA ARG A 44 1.03 -1.58 2.72
C ARG A 44 0.28 -0.75 3.76
N GLU A 45 -0.27 -1.36 4.80
CA GLU A 45 -0.96 -0.68 5.90
C GLU A 45 -0.29 -0.89 7.26
N LEU A 46 0.87 -1.57 7.31
CA LEU A 46 1.54 -1.89 8.58
C LEU A 46 1.85 -0.67 9.44
N ALA A 47 2.23 0.47 8.85
CA ALA A 47 2.47 1.71 9.61
C ALA A 47 1.24 2.13 10.45
N ALA A 48 0.01 1.88 9.99
CA ALA A 48 -1.19 2.18 10.75
C ALA A 48 -1.45 1.15 11.88
N VAL A 49 -1.00 -0.09 11.68
CA VAL A 49 -1.26 -1.22 12.59
C VAL A 49 -0.26 -1.29 13.73
N VAL A 50 1.02 -0.98 13.48
CA VAL A 50 2.12 -1.19 14.44
C VAL A 50 2.30 -0.05 15.46
N VAL A 51 1.70 1.11 15.20
CA VAL A 51 1.79 2.26 16.11
C VAL A 51 0.89 2.04 17.32
N LYS A 52 1.46 2.04 18.53
CA LYS A 52 0.69 1.86 19.77
C LYS A 52 -0.42 2.89 19.90
N ARG A 53 -1.61 2.44 20.29
CA ARG A 53 -2.79 3.30 20.45
C ARG A 53 -2.54 4.39 21.51
N GLY A 54 -2.78 5.65 21.16
CA GLY A 54 -2.65 6.80 22.07
C GLY A 54 -3.78 6.91 23.09
N ALA A 55 -3.69 7.87 24.02
CA ALA A 55 -4.73 8.15 25.02
C ALA A 55 -6.08 8.53 24.36
N GLU A 56 -6.01 9.22 23.23
CA GLU A 56 -7.16 9.59 22.38
C GLU A 56 -7.81 8.41 21.64
N GLY A 57 -7.29 7.18 21.83
CA GLY A 57 -7.93 5.96 21.32
C GLY A 57 -7.68 5.64 19.84
N THR A 58 -6.86 6.41 19.14
CA THR A 58 -6.44 6.18 17.74
C THR A 58 -5.12 5.43 17.64
N GLY A 59 -4.95 4.65 16.58
CA GLY A 59 -3.74 3.88 16.27
C GLY A 59 -4.00 2.37 16.21
N GLY A 60 -2.93 1.60 16.34
CA GLY A 60 -2.94 0.15 16.30
C GLY A 60 -3.79 -0.54 17.38
N PRO A 61 -3.73 -1.87 17.43
CA PRO A 61 -4.41 -2.67 18.45
C PRO A 61 -4.05 -2.24 19.86
N LEU A 62 -5.03 -2.27 20.76
CA LEU A 62 -4.80 -2.01 22.19
C LEU A 62 -3.85 -3.05 22.80
N SER A 63 -3.89 -4.29 22.29
CA SER A 63 -2.98 -5.37 22.69
C SER A 63 -1.50 -5.04 22.50
N LEU A 64 -1.14 -4.17 21.56
CA LEU A 64 0.26 -3.74 21.36
C LEU A 64 0.83 -2.99 22.57
N ARG A 65 -0.01 -2.44 23.45
CA ARG A 65 0.46 -1.79 24.69
C ARG A 65 1.13 -2.77 25.67
N ALA A 66 0.85 -4.07 25.54
CA ALA A 66 1.50 -5.10 26.35
C ALA A 66 2.94 -5.38 25.92
N ILE A 67 3.33 -4.98 24.71
CA ILE A 67 4.69 -5.16 24.19
C ILE A 67 5.61 -4.08 24.75
N GLN A 68 6.81 -4.44 25.19
CA GLN A 68 7.78 -3.48 25.70
C GLN A 68 8.31 -2.57 24.58
N ASP A 69 8.60 -1.32 24.89
CA ASP A 69 9.24 -0.42 23.93
C ASP A 69 10.67 -0.89 23.62
N GLY A 70 11.09 -0.76 22.36
CA GLY A 70 12.45 -1.15 21.94
C GLY A 70 12.60 -2.62 21.52
N GLU A 71 11.57 -3.45 21.70
CA GLU A 71 11.60 -4.85 21.26
C GLU A 71 10.89 -5.05 19.92
N GLY A 72 11.53 -5.79 19.02
CA GLY A 72 10.88 -6.32 17.83
C GLY A 72 9.91 -7.44 18.21
N PHE A 73 8.88 -7.66 17.41
CA PHE A 73 7.86 -8.67 17.68
C PHE A 73 7.28 -9.27 16.40
N ASP A 74 6.73 -10.48 16.50
CA ASP A 74 5.96 -11.07 15.41
C ASP A 74 4.50 -10.63 15.53
N LEU A 75 3.98 -10.03 14.47
CA LEU A 75 2.60 -9.56 14.35
C LEU A 75 1.81 -10.51 13.46
N VAL A 76 0.80 -11.16 14.03
CA VAL A 76 -0.20 -11.90 13.26
C VAL A 76 -1.34 -10.96 12.90
N VAL A 77 -1.62 -10.81 11.62
CA VAL A 77 -2.75 -10.04 11.09
C VAL A 77 -3.71 -11.01 10.42
N ALA A 78 -4.89 -11.18 11.00
CA ALA A 78 -5.98 -11.94 10.43
C ALA A 78 -7.11 -10.98 10.03
N ALA A 79 -7.67 -11.17 8.84
CA ALA A 79 -8.70 -10.31 8.32
C ALA A 79 -9.71 -11.03 7.43
N LEU A 80 -10.93 -10.50 7.41
CA LEU A 80 -12.05 -11.03 6.64
C LEU A 80 -12.76 -9.88 5.92
N ALA A 81 -12.92 -10.02 4.60
CA ALA A 81 -13.73 -9.13 3.79
C ALA A 81 -15.10 -9.79 3.57
N ARG A 82 -16.16 -9.00 3.69
CA ARG A 82 -17.53 -9.47 3.50
C ARG A 82 -18.35 -8.50 2.66
N ASP A 83 -19.28 -9.04 1.91
CA ASP A 83 -20.42 -8.32 1.35
C ASP A 83 -21.68 -8.82 2.05
N LYS A 84 -22.19 -7.99 2.97
CA LYS A 84 -23.26 -8.37 3.91
C LYS A 84 -22.89 -9.64 4.71
N ALA A 85 -23.55 -10.76 4.41
CA ALA A 85 -23.35 -12.06 5.04
C ALA A 85 -22.41 -12.97 4.23
N THR A 86 -22.04 -12.59 3.01
CA THR A 86 -21.16 -13.38 2.16
C THR A 86 -19.72 -13.03 2.46
N ILE A 87 -18.91 -14.04 2.76
CA ILE A 87 -17.46 -13.90 2.87
C ILE A 87 -16.91 -13.74 1.45
N VAL A 88 -16.23 -12.62 1.21
CA VAL A 88 -15.60 -12.29 -0.07
C VAL A 88 -14.17 -12.79 -0.10
N ASP A 89 -13.46 -12.66 1.03
CA ASP A 89 -12.06 -13.05 1.14
C ASP A 89 -11.64 -13.18 2.61
N THR A 90 -10.59 -13.96 2.86
CA THR A 90 -9.96 -14.11 4.17
C THR A 90 -8.45 -14.18 4.01
N ILE A 91 -7.72 -13.53 4.89
CA ILE A 91 -6.26 -13.56 4.89
C ILE A 91 -5.72 -13.70 6.30
N GLU A 92 -4.60 -14.39 6.41
CA GLU A 92 -3.75 -14.41 7.58
C GLU A 92 -2.31 -14.13 7.11
N SER A 93 -1.61 -13.25 7.83
CA SER A 93 -0.23 -12.92 7.54
C SER A 93 0.55 -12.75 8.83
N VAL A 94 1.82 -13.16 8.81
CA VAL A 94 2.74 -12.98 9.93
C VAL A 94 3.87 -12.06 9.49
N PHE A 95 4.07 -10.97 10.22
CA PHE A 95 5.12 -10.00 9.95
C PHE A 95 6.08 -9.92 11.13
N LYS A 96 7.37 -10.03 10.86
CA LYS A 96 8.41 -9.74 11.85
C LYS A 96 8.60 -8.24 11.88
N ILE A 97 8.08 -7.58 12.90
CA ILE A 97 8.12 -6.12 13.02
C ILE A 97 9.46 -5.73 13.64
N PRO A 98 10.34 -5.04 12.89
CA PRO A 98 11.57 -4.53 13.48
C PRO A 98 11.27 -3.46 14.53
N THR A 99 12.16 -3.34 15.52
CA THR A 99 12.05 -2.35 16.60
C THR A 99 11.77 -0.95 16.05
N ARG A 100 12.54 -0.52 15.03
CA ARG A 100 12.41 0.80 14.42
C ARG A 100 11.02 1.05 13.84
N LEU A 101 10.40 0.06 13.19
CA LEU A 101 9.08 0.22 12.57
C LEU A 101 7.97 0.50 13.59
N SER A 102 8.13 0.06 14.84
CA SER A 102 7.16 0.31 15.92
C SER A 102 7.26 1.73 16.52
N THR A 103 8.28 2.51 16.13
CA THR A 103 8.46 3.91 16.55
C THR A 103 7.68 4.87 15.64
N PRO A 104 7.27 6.05 16.13
CA PRO A 104 6.62 7.06 15.28
C PRO A 104 7.43 7.41 14.03
N ASP A 105 8.74 7.65 14.18
CA ASP A 105 9.62 8.02 13.07
C ASP A 105 9.77 6.89 12.05
N GLY A 106 9.96 5.65 12.51
CA GLY A 106 10.06 4.50 11.62
C GLY A 106 8.77 4.21 10.88
N ALA A 107 7.61 4.36 11.54
CA ALA A 107 6.30 4.22 10.90
C ALA A 107 6.05 5.30 9.83
N ILE A 108 6.44 6.55 10.09
CA ILE A 108 6.34 7.64 9.11
C ILE A 108 7.22 7.36 7.89
N ASN A 109 8.47 6.94 8.10
CA ASN A 109 9.39 6.60 7.01
C ASN A 109 8.89 5.40 6.21
N TYR A 110 8.38 4.37 6.87
CA TYR A 110 7.75 3.22 6.23
C TYR A 110 6.56 3.64 5.37
N GLU A 111 5.66 4.47 5.91
CA GLU A 111 4.50 4.97 5.17
C GLU A 111 4.93 5.79 3.95
N SER A 112 5.99 6.59 4.06
CA SER A 112 6.57 7.36 2.95
C SER A 112 7.08 6.45 1.82
N GLU A 113 7.81 5.39 2.15
CA GLU A 113 8.32 4.45 1.15
C GLU A 113 7.19 3.59 0.54
N VAL A 114 6.16 3.24 1.30
CA VAL A 114 4.93 2.65 0.75
C VAL A 114 4.25 3.61 -0.21
N LYS A 115 4.10 4.89 0.14
CA LYS A 115 3.53 5.93 -0.75
C LYS A 115 4.33 6.05 -2.05
N ASN A 116 5.66 5.95 -1.98
CA ASN A 116 6.50 5.93 -3.18
C ASN A 116 6.15 4.73 -4.09
N ALA A 117 6.06 3.52 -3.52
CA ALA A 117 5.65 2.33 -4.27
C ALA A 117 4.25 2.47 -4.90
N GLU A 118 3.31 3.14 -4.22
CA GLU A 118 1.95 3.44 -4.71
C GLU A 118 1.94 4.45 -5.85
N LYS A 119 2.76 5.50 -5.76
CA LYS A 119 2.95 6.50 -6.84
C LYS A 119 3.46 5.80 -8.09
N LEU A 120 4.44 4.91 -7.94
CA LEU A 120 4.98 4.16 -9.06
C LEU A 120 3.96 3.19 -9.67
N ALA A 121 3.17 2.49 -8.85
CA ALA A 121 2.05 1.67 -9.33
C ALA A 121 1.03 2.49 -10.15
N SER A 122 0.69 3.69 -9.67
CA SER A 122 -0.22 4.60 -10.38
C SER A 122 0.37 5.04 -11.72
N ARG A 123 1.68 5.32 -11.73
CA ARG A 123 2.43 5.69 -12.92
C ARG A 123 2.49 4.57 -13.97
N ILE A 124 2.66 3.31 -13.56
CA ILE A 124 2.54 2.14 -14.44
C ILE A 124 1.16 2.14 -15.11
N GLY A 125 0.08 2.33 -14.33
CA GLY A 125 -1.28 2.42 -14.86
C GLY A 125 -1.40 3.49 -15.94
N TRP A 126 -0.92 4.71 -15.68
CA TRP A 126 -0.98 5.79 -16.66
C TRP A 126 -0.13 5.53 -17.92
N ALA A 127 1.01 4.85 -17.79
CA ALA A 127 1.83 4.45 -18.93
C ALA A 127 1.10 3.42 -19.81
N ILE A 128 0.36 2.50 -19.20
CA ILE A 128 -0.46 1.50 -19.91
C ILE A 128 -1.65 2.15 -20.60
N GLU A 129 -2.28 3.14 -19.98
CA GLU A 129 -3.34 3.92 -20.64
C GLU A 129 -2.82 4.60 -21.91
N ASP A 130 -1.64 5.24 -21.86
CA ASP A 130 -1.04 5.90 -23.03
C ASP A 130 -0.66 4.89 -24.13
N TYR A 131 -0.12 3.74 -23.74
CA TYR A 131 0.09 2.62 -24.67
C TYR A 131 -1.23 2.21 -25.34
N ARG A 132 -2.31 2.06 -24.57
CA ARG A 132 -3.60 1.60 -25.06
C ARG A 132 -4.28 2.61 -25.99
N ILE A 133 -4.13 3.91 -25.72
CA ILE A 133 -4.58 4.99 -26.61
C ILE A 133 -3.93 4.83 -27.98
N GLU A 134 -2.61 4.58 -28.01
CA GLU A 134 -1.86 4.54 -29.26
C GLU A 134 -2.09 3.24 -30.08
N VAL A 135 -2.32 2.11 -29.40
CA VAL A 135 -2.61 0.83 -30.07
C VAL A 135 -4.04 0.80 -30.63
N ASP A 136 -5.03 1.19 -29.81
CA ASP A 136 -6.44 0.93 -30.15
C ASP A 136 -7.17 2.19 -30.67
N GLY A 137 -6.69 3.41 -30.39
CA GLY A 137 -7.33 4.69 -30.74
C GLY A 137 -8.66 4.99 -30.04
N GLY A 138 -9.43 3.96 -29.68
CA GLY A 138 -10.76 4.07 -29.06
C GLY A 138 -10.78 3.94 -27.54
N TRP A 139 -9.63 4.00 -26.86
CA TRP A 139 -9.58 3.88 -25.39
C TRP A 139 -10.35 5.01 -24.69
N GLU A 140 -10.18 6.25 -25.14
CA GLU A 140 -10.88 7.40 -24.56
C GLU A 140 -12.40 7.31 -24.72
N GLY A 141 -12.87 6.85 -25.88
CA GLY A 141 -14.29 6.60 -26.14
C GLY A 141 -14.86 5.54 -25.21
N ARG A 142 -14.14 4.42 -25.02
CA ARG A 142 -14.52 3.35 -24.07
C ARG A 142 -14.57 3.86 -22.62
N LEU A 143 -13.61 4.69 -22.21
CA LEU A 143 -13.62 5.30 -20.88
C LEU A 143 -14.80 6.26 -20.67
N LYS A 144 -15.17 7.05 -21.70
CA LYS A 144 -16.35 7.93 -21.65
C LYS A 144 -17.64 7.12 -21.57
N GLY A 145 -17.77 6.06 -22.37
CA GLY A 145 -18.95 5.19 -22.39
C GLY A 145 -19.13 4.34 -21.13
N ALA A 146 -18.07 4.08 -20.35
CA ALA A 146 -18.13 3.26 -19.14
C ALA A 146 -18.85 3.93 -17.95
N GLY A 147 -19.01 5.25 -17.94
CA GLY A 147 -19.72 5.98 -16.88
C GLY A 147 -19.24 5.61 -15.47
N PRO A 148 -20.14 5.17 -14.55
CA PRO A 148 -19.77 4.76 -13.18
C PRO A 148 -18.75 3.60 -13.11
N SER A 149 -18.70 2.74 -14.12
CA SER A 149 -17.80 1.57 -14.16
C SER A 149 -16.39 1.89 -14.67
N LYS A 150 -16.07 3.16 -14.93
CA LYS A 150 -14.74 3.61 -15.41
C LYS A 150 -13.59 3.08 -14.54
N GLY A 151 -13.77 3.07 -13.21
CA GLY A 151 -12.77 2.56 -12.27
C GLY A 151 -12.48 1.07 -12.47
N GLN A 152 -13.52 0.26 -12.61
CA GLN A 152 -13.39 -1.19 -12.87
C GLN A 152 -12.72 -1.46 -14.21
N LEU A 153 -13.05 -0.67 -15.25
CA LEU A 153 -12.45 -0.80 -16.56
C LEU A 153 -10.94 -0.48 -16.52
N LYS A 154 -10.53 0.58 -15.81
CA LYS A 154 -9.11 0.89 -15.57
C LYS A 154 -8.41 -0.20 -14.76
N ALA A 155 -9.02 -0.67 -13.67
CA ALA A 155 -8.47 -1.75 -12.87
C ALA A 155 -8.25 -3.02 -13.71
N LYS A 156 -9.19 -3.36 -14.60
CA LYS A 156 -9.06 -4.48 -15.53
C LYS A 156 -7.94 -4.26 -16.55
N LEU A 157 -7.76 -3.03 -17.07
CA LEU A 157 -6.66 -2.72 -17.97
C LEU A 157 -5.29 -2.84 -17.28
N HIS A 158 -5.19 -2.39 -16.03
CA HIS A 158 -3.93 -2.34 -15.30
C HIS A 158 -3.56 -3.67 -14.64
N SER A 159 -4.51 -4.61 -14.52
CA SER A 159 -4.42 -5.78 -13.64
C SER A 159 -3.13 -6.58 -13.82
N ILE A 160 -2.77 -6.95 -15.06
CA ILE A 160 -1.57 -7.76 -15.36
C ILE A 160 -0.31 -7.09 -14.80
N ALA A 161 -0.12 -5.81 -15.10
CA ALA A 161 1.05 -5.07 -14.62
C ALA A 161 1.01 -4.87 -13.11
N THR A 162 -0.15 -4.50 -12.55
CA THR A 162 -0.25 -4.25 -11.11
C THR A 162 -0.02 -5.51 -10.29
N ILE A 163 -0.52 -6.68 -10.74
CA ILE A 163 -0.26 -7.96 -10.10
C ILE A 163 1.24 -8.26 -10.15
N HIS A 164 1.84 -8.20 -11.35
CA HIS A 164 3.28 -8.47 -11.51
C HIS A 164 4.14 -7.55 -10.63
N TYR A 165 3.82 -6.25 -10.62
CA TYR A 165 4.51 -5.26 -9.80
C TYR A 165 4.39 -5.60 -8.31
N TRP A 166 3.18 -5.71 -7.77
CA TRP A 166 2.98 -5.92 -6.35
C TRP A 166 3.53 -7.25 -5.86
N THR A 167 3.40 -8.32 -6.65
CA THR A 167 4.02 -9.62 -6.33
C THR A 167 5.55 -9.51 -6.27
N THR A 168 6.17 -8.76 -7.19
CA THR A 168 7.63 -8.54 -7.17
C THR A 168 8.03 -7.71 -5.95
N VAL A 169 7.31 -6.63 -5.65
CA VAL A 169 7.58 -5.79 -4.49
C VAL A 169 7.49 -6.59 -3.19
N GLU A 170 6.45 -7.41 -3.04
CA GLU A 170 6.25 -8.25 -1.87
C GLU A 170 7.35 -9.31 -1.70
N LYS A 171 7.82 -9.91 -2.80
CA LYS A 171 8.98 -10.83 -2.78
C LYS A 171 10.24 -10.18 -2.19
N TYR A 172 10.41 -8.87 -2.36
CA TYR A 172 11.57 -8.10 -1.89
C TYR A 172 11.26 -7.20 -0.69
N LEU A 173 10.17 -7.46 0.05
CA LEU A 173 9.75 -6.65 1.20
C LEU A 173 10.84 -6.52 2.28
N GLN A 174 11.73 -7.51 2.40
CA GLN A 174 12.86 -7.46 3.33
C GLN A 174 13.83 -6.29 3.07
N LEU A 175 13.92 -5.79 1.84
CA LEU A 175 14.70 -4.59 1.53
C LEU A 175 14.11 -3.34 2.19
N LEU A 176 12.78 -3.22 2.22
CA LEU A 176 12.09 -2.15 2.92
C LEU A 176 12.35 -2.23 4.43
N PHE A 177 12.20 -3.41 5.03
CA PHE A 177 12.48 -3.58 6.46
C PHE A 177 13.94 -3.28 6.80
N SER A 178 14.89 -3.74 5.96
CA SER A 178 16.32 -3.41 6.14
C SER A 178 16.57 -1.91 6.08
N HIS A 179 15.85 -1.18 5.22
CA HIS A 179 15.93 0.27 5.18
C HIS A 179 15.40 0.92 6.46
N ILE A 180 14.23 0.47 6.96
CA ILE A 180 13.66 1.01 8.21
C ILE A 180 14.60 0.77 9.41
N ASP A 181 15.24 -0.40 9.48
CA ASP A 181 16.22 -0.68 10.53
C ASP A 181 17.47 0.20 10.43
N ALA A 182 17.89 0.55 9.22
CA ALA A 182 19.07 1.38 8.98
C ALA A 182 18.84 2.88 9.26
N ILE A 183 17.62 3.32 9.55
CA ILE A 183 17.32 4.73 9.85
C ILE A 183 18.13 5.20 11.07
N GLY A 184 18.79 6.35 10.93
CA GLY A 184 19.70 6.91 11.93
C GLY A 184 21.10 6.29 11.95
N THR A 185 21.47 5.56 10.90
CA THR A 185 22.83 5.02 10.69
C THR A 185 23.38 5.50 9.35
N ASP A 186 24.69 5.33 9.13
CA ASP A 186 25.35 5.63 7.85
C ASP A 186 24.77 4.83 6.66
N ASN A 187 24.05 3.73 6.94
CA ASN A 187 23.44 2.88 5.92
C ASN A 187 22.02 3.30 5.53
N ALA A 188 21.46 4.36 6.12
CA ALA A 188 20.09 4.81 5.85
C ALA A 188 19.88 5.13 4.36
N ILE A 189 20.78 5.91 3.75
CA ILE A 189 20.68 6.30 2.33
C ILE A 189 20.95 5.12 1.40
N PRO A 190 22.05 4.34 1.55
CA PRO A 190 22.30 3.18 0.70
C PRO A 190 21.16 2.17 0.65
N THR A 191 20.56 1.83 1.80
CA THR A 191 19.45 0.85 1.86
C THR A 191 18.18 1.40 1.22
N ARG A 192 17.89 2.70 1.38
CA ARG A 192 16.79 3.39 0.69
C ARG A 192 16.94 3.31 -0.82
N ASP A 193 18.14 3.58 -1.32
CA ASP A 193 18.42 3.60 -2.75
C ASP A 193 18.29 2.20 -3.35
N VAL A 194 18.71 1.16 -2.63
CA VAL A 194 18.51 -0.23 -3.04
C VAL A 194 17.02 -0.56 -3.16
N TRP A 195 16.22 -0.19 -2.15
CA TRP A 195 14.77 -0.37 -2.19
C TRP A 195 14.12 0.37 -3.38
N ARG A 196 14.41 1.66 -3.53
CA ARG A 196 13.83 2.49 -4.61
C ARG A 196 14.26 2.04 -6.00
N LYS A 197 15.52 1.60 -6.18
CA LYS A 197 15.98 1.00 -7.45
C LYS A 197 15.24 -0.29 -7.75
N MET A 198 15.00 -1.14 -6.75
CA MET A 198 14.22 -2.36 -6.91
C MET A 198 12.77 -2.04 -7.33
N LEU A 199 12.11 -1.07 -6.67
CA LEU A 199 10.78 -0.61 -7.05
C LEU A 199 10.73 -0.18 -8.52
N PHE A 200 11.68 0.67 -8.93
CA PHE A 200 11.77 1.14 -10.31
C PHE A 200 11.96 0.01 -11.31
N ALA A 201 12.87 -0.94 -11.03
CA ALA A 201 13.07 -2.11 -11.87
C ALA A 201 11.80 -2.96 -11.99
N ALA A 202 11.13 -3.23 -10.86
CA ALA A 202 9.88 -3.98 -10.84
C ALA A 202 8.77 -3.32 -11.66
N ALA A 203 8.69 -1.98 -11.64
CA ALA A 203 7.73 -1.22 -12.43
C ALA A 203 8.02 -1.31 -13.93
N CYS A 204 9.28 -1.16 -14.32
CA CYS A 204 9.75 -1.35 -15.67
C CYS A 204 9.40 -2.75 -16.21
N ASP A 205 9.65 -3.79 -15.42
CA ASP A 205 9.35 -5.17 -15.81
C ASP A 205 7.85 -5.43 -15.89
N ALA A 206 7.07 -4.94 -14.93
CA ALA A 206 5.60 -5.02 -14.98
C ALA A 206 5.02 -4.39 -16.25
N TYR A 207 5.56 -3.24 -16.67
CA TYR A 207 5.15 -2.60 -17.91
C TYR A 207 5.53 -3.42 -19.15
N ARG A 208 6.74 -3.98 -19.20
CA ARG A 208 7.17 -4.88 -20.28
C ARG A 208 6.28 -6.11 -20.41
N VAL A 209 5.87 -6.70 -19.29
CA VAL A 209 4.98 -7.86 -19.26
C VAL A 209 3.59 -7.52 -19.78
N ALA A 210 3.06 -6.33 -19.46
CA ALA A 210 1.70 -5.95 -19.84
C ALA A 210 1.56 -5.34 -21.24
N CYS A 211 2.64 -4.78 -21.80
CA CYS A 211 2.63 -4.07 -23.08
C CYS A 211 3.46 -4.83 -24.13
N GLY A 212 2.77 -5.52 -25.05
CA GLY A 212 3.38 -6.21 -26.19
C GLY A 212 4.14 -5.28 -27.14
N GLN A 213 5.05 -5.86 -27.91
CA GLN A 213 5.97 -5.14 -28.81
C GLN A 213 6.11 -5.86 -30.16
N GLU A 214 5.11 -6.64 -30.56
CA GLU A 214 5.21 -7.55 -31.72
C GLU A 214 5.04 -6.83 -33.06
N THR A 215 4.34 -5.70 -33.09
CA THR A 215 4.04 -4.93 -34.32
C THR A 215 4.61 -3.51 -34.26
N SER A 216 4.83 -2.90 -35.42
CA SER A 216 5.33 -1.51 -35.51
C SER A 216 4.45 -0.50 -34.75
N ARG A 217 3.14 -0.74 -34.70
CA ARG A 217 2.19 0.08 -33.91
C ARG A 217 2.44 -0.07 -32.41
N GLN A 218 2.58 -1.32 -31.95
CA GLN A 218 2.85 -1.61 -30.54
C GLN A 218 4.22 -1.10 -30.10
N ILE A 219 5.25 -1.19 -30.94
CA ILE A 219 6.59 -0.65 -30.64
C ILE A 219 6.54 0.87 -30.41
N LYS A 220 5.83 1.61 -31.27
CA LYS A 220 5.63 3.06 -31.08
C LYS A 220 4.84 3.37 -29.81
N ALA A 221 3.76 2.62 -29.56
CA ALA A 221 2.94 2.76 -28.35
C ALA A 221 3.75 2.47 -27.08
N PHE A 222 4.59 1.44 -27.13
CA PHE A 222 5.47 1.02 -26.04
C PHE A 222 6.45 2.13 -25.70
N ALA A 223 7.14 2.70 -26.69
CA ALA A 223 8.06 3.80 -26.48
C ALA A 223 7.38 5.02 -25.81
N LYS A 224 6.15 5.35 -26.21
CA LYS A 224 5.38 6.47 -25.64
C LYS A 224 5.03 6.26 -24.16
N GLY A 225 4.48 5.09 -23.82
CA GLY A 225 4.20 4.78 -22.42
C GLY A 225 5.48 4.58 -21.59
N TRP A 226 6.54 4.04 -22.20
CA TRP A 226 7.86 3.90 -21.56
C TRP A 226 8.45 5.24 -21.15
N GLN A 227 8.36 6.26 -22.01
CA GLN A 227 8.76 7.63 -21.66
C GLN A 227 8.00 8.10 -20.42
N LYS A 228 6.67 7.93 -20.40
CA LYS A 228 5.86 8.30 -19.24
C LYS A 228 6.24 7.56 -17.96
N LEU A 229 6.66 6.29 -18.05
CA LEU A 229 7.10 5.51 -16.89
C LEU A 229 8.51 5.86 -16.41
N THR A 230 9.39 6.35 -17.30
CA THR A 230 10.81 6.59 -16.99
C THR A 230 11.21 8.05 -16.82
N SER A 231 10.41 9.01 -17.31
CA SER A 231 10.63 10.44 -17.08
C SER A 231 10.72 10.79 -15.59
N THR A 232 11.88 11.16 -15.07
CA THR A 232 11.97 11.88 -13.81
C THR A 232 11.29 13.24 -14.01
N LYS A 233 10.00 13.35 -13.67
CA LYS A 233 9.48 14.67 -13.29
C LYS A 233 10.03 14.89 -11.90
N ASP A 234 10.84 15.94 -11.75
CA ASP A 234 11.23 16.48 -10.45
C ASP A 234 9.95 16.89 -9.71
N GLU A 235 9.31 15.94 -9.05
CA GLU A 235 8.44 16.26 -7.93
C GLU A 235 9.40 16.71 -6.82
N PRO A 236 9.20 17.90 -6.22
CA PRO A 236 10.03 18.30 -5.09
C PRO A 236 9.94 17.20 -4.04
N GLU A 237 11.09 16.68 -3.64
CA GLU A 237 11.16 15.89 -2.42
C GLU A 237 10.55 16.76 -1.32
N ASP A 238 9.48 16.27 -0.67
CA ASP A 238 9.02 16.82 0.61
C ASP A 238 10.12 16.50 1.65
N THR A 239 11.24 17.20 1.54
CA THR A 239 12.23 17.32 2.60
C THR A 239 11.64 18.23 3.66
N ASN A 240 10.73 17.69 4.46
CA ASN A 240 10.67 18.08 5.86
C ASN A 240 11.87 17.44 6.55
N GLU A 241 13.07 17.92 6.19
CA GLU A 241 14.25 17.78 7.02
C GLU A 241 13.96 18.58 8.29
N THR A 242 13.66 17.86 9.38
CA THR A 242 13.68 18.39 10.72
C THR A 242 15.07 18.99 10.92
N LYS A 243 15.16 20.32 10.93
CA LYS A 243 16.38 21.03 11.30
C LYS A 243 16.76 20.57 12.71
N GLU A 244 17.88 19.86 12.81
CA GLU A 244 18.61 19.71 14.06
C GLU A 244 19.06 21.11 14.50
N GLU A 245 18.34 21.71 15.44
CA GLU A 245 18.90 22.79 16.26
C GLU A 245 19.74 22.15 17.37
N VAL A 246 21.05 22.32 17.24
CA VAL A 246 22.01 22.15 18.33
C VAL A 246 21.81 23.31 19.30
N VAL A 247 21.23 23.02 20.47
CA VAL A 247 21.51 23.71 21.75
C VAL A 247 21.46 22.72 22.89
#